data_AF-W4VJG4-F1
#
_entry.id   AF-W4VJG4-F1
#
_cell.length_a   1.000
_cell.length_b   1.000
_cell.length_c   1.000
_cell.angle_alpha   90.00
_cell.angle_beta   90.00
_cell.angle_gamma   90.00
#
_symmetry.space_group_name_H-M   'P 1'
#
loop_
_entity.id
_entity.type
_entity.pdbx_description
1 polymer ?
#
loop_
_entity_poly.entity_id
_entity_poly.type
_entity_poly.pdbx_seq_one_letter_code
_entity_poly.pdbx_strand_id
1 'polypeptide(L)'
;MKELGGVDLVTMANNHTLDRGEQAIRNAINHYEKIGMDYTGSFKSEEDKKRIRVINTDEGISIAFLSYTYGTNGMTIPPGKEYLVNLINRTQIKADVAKAQDMADAIIVSYHFGEEYQPLPNQQQKELVQYSADLGVDVIIGHHPHVLQPIEWVEGKNGNQTLVAYSLGNFVSGQYELYQRTGGIFEFKISKESKDKTKITVHSPDFLPTFVSFERSGESLKNVAVVPLKEIDTQQLPNRSSYLEEIRQHLSQNIEDLEFIE
;
A
#
# COMPACT_ATOMS: atom_id res chain seq x y z
N MET A 1 -19.42 -9.95 -9.41
CA MET A 1 -18.03 -10.33 -9.14
C MET A 1 -17.20 -9.91 -10.34
N LYS A 2 -16.27 -8.97 -10.16
CA LYS A 2 -15.32 -8.57 -11.22
C LYS A 2 -14.37 -9.74 -11.49
N GLU A 3 -14.20 -10.12 -12.75
CA GLU A 3 -13.38 -11.27 -13.21
C GLU A 3 -11.86 -11.10 -12.98
N LEU A 4 -11.42 -10.13 -12.17
CA LEU A 4 -10.02 -9.73 -11.95
C LEU A 4 -9.46 -10.15 -10.58
N GLY A 5 -9.96 -11.26 -10.01
CA GLY A 5 -9.46 -11.75 -8.72
C GLY A 5 -9.68 -10.79 -7.54
N GLY A 6 -10.62 -9.85 -7.66
CA GLY A 6 -10.96 -8.89 -6.60
C GLY A 6 -10.08 -7.64 -6.53
N VAL A 7 -9.25 -7.35 -7.53
CA VAL A 7 -8.42 -6.13 -7.57
C VAL A 7 -9.08 -5.04 -8.42
N ASP A 8 -9.27 -3.86 -7.84
CA ASP A 8 -9.85 -2.70 -8.53
C ASP A 8 -8.82 -1.68 -9.04
N LEU A 9 -7.69 -1.56 -8.34
CA LEU A 9 -6.65 -0.58 -8.64
C LEU A 9 -5.26 -1.10 -8.28
N VAL A 10 -4.26 -0.70 -9.06
CA VAL A 10 -2.84 -1.00 -8.80
C VAL A 10 -1.99 0.26 -8.67
N THR A 11 -1.04 0.23 -7.74
CA THR A 11 0.03 1.23 -7.67
C THR A 11 1.27 0.74 -8.43
N MET A 12 1.83 1.60 -9.26
CA MET A 12 3.12 1.39 -9.91
C MET A 12 4.23 2.26 -9.31
N ALA A 13 3.97 3.02 -8.25
CA ALA A 13 4.99 3.84 -7.60
C ALA A 13 5.92 2.96 -6.76
N ASN A 14 7.14 2.73 -7.23
CA ASN A 14 8.20 2.06 -6.49
C ASN A 14 9.59 2.41 -7.05
N ASN A 15 10.64 2.01 -6.33
CA ASN A 15 12.02 2.23 -6.76
C ASN A 15 12.41 1.47 -8.06
N HIS A 16 11.66 0.41 -8.39
CA HIS A 16 11.85 -0.42 -9.58
C HIS A 16 11.02 0.03 -10.80
N THR A 17 10.23 1.11 -10.70
CA THR A 17 9.31 1.54 -11.77
C THR A 17 10.00 1.72 -13.12
N LEU A 18 11.26 2.17 -13.11
CA LEU A 18 12.04 2.43 -14.33
C LEU A 18 13.00 1.31 -14.74
N ASP A 19 13.05 0.17 -14.04
CA ASP A 19 14.10 -0.86 -14.25
C ASP A 19 14.15 -1.38 -15.70
N ARG A 20 13.00 -1.36 -16.36
CA ARG A 20 12.81 -1.79 -17.74
C ARG A 20 12.45 -0.64 -18.69
N GLY A 21 12.64 0.59 -18.23
CA GLY A 21 12.40 1.83 -18.97
C GLY A 21 10.93 2.13 -19.25
N GLU A 22 10.71 3.24 -19.95
CA GLU A 22 9.38 3.76 -20.30
C GLU A 22 8.50 2.75 -21.05
N GLN A 23 9.09 1.92 -21.93
CA GLN A 23 8.31 0.96 -22.71
C GLN A 23 7.62 -0.07 -21.80
N ALA A 24 8.27 -0.52 -20.73
CA ALA A 24 7.68 -1.46 -19.79
C ALA A 24 6.52 -0.82 -19.02
N ILE A 25 6.68 0.44 -18.59
CA ILE A 25 5.61 1.24 -17.96
C ILE A 25 4.40 1.34 -18.91
N ARG A 26 4.63 1.71 -20.17
CA ARG A 26 3.57 1.83 -21.18
C ARG A 26 2.88 0.49 -21.44
N ASN A 27 3.64 -0.61 -21.48
CA ASN A 27 3.06 -1.95 -21.63
C ASN A 27 2.15 -2.32 -20.46
N ALA A 28 2.56 -2.02 -19.22
CA ALA A 28 1.74 -2.25 -18.03
C ALA A 28 0.46 -1.41 -18.05
N ILE A 29 0.57 -0.09 -18.30
CA ILE A 29 -0.58 0.81 -18.40
C ILE A 29 -1.56 0.33 -19.47
N ASN A 30 -1.08 0.03 -20.68
CA ASN A 30 -1.94 -0.45 -21.77
C ASN A 30 -2.65 -1.76 -21.40
N HIS A 31 -2.01 -2.63 -20.62
CA HIS A 31 -2.65 -3.85 -20.12
C HIS A 31 -3.76 -3.54 -19.12
N TYR A 32 -3.51 -2.66 -18.15
CA TYR A 32 -4.49 -2.25 -17.15
C TYR A 32 -5.71 -1.57 -17.79
N GLU A 33 -5.49 -0.68 -18.76
CA GLU A 33 -6.58 -0.06 -19.53
C GLU A 33 -7.39 -1.10 -20.32
N LYS A 34 -6.71 -2.08 -20.93
CA LYS A 34 -7.38 -3.13 -21.70
C LYS A 34 -8.31 -4.00 -20.84
N ILE A 35 -7.93 -4.27 -19.59
CA ILE A 35 -8.73 -5.07 -18.66
C ILE A 35 -9.67 -4.23 -17.79
N GLY A 36 -9.67 -2.90 -17.94
CA GLY A 36 -10.51 -1.99 -17.18
C GLY A 36 -10.10 -1.82 -15.70
N MET A 37 -8.83 -2.01 -15.38
CA MET A 37 -8.28 -1.81 -14.04
C MET A 37 -7.64 -0.43 -13.91
N ASP A 38 -7.98 0.29 -12.84
CA ASP A 38 -7.38 1.60 -12.58
C ASP A 38 -5.93 1.46 -12.08
N TYR A 39 -5.15 2.52 -12.29
CA TYR A 39 -3.76 2.56 -11.86
C TYR A 39 -3.33 3.98 -11.43
N THR A 40 -2.32 4.04 -10.57
CA THR A 40 -1.65 5.30 -10.16
C THR A 40 -0.15 5.07 -9.91
N GLY A 41 0.62 6.14 -9.78
CA GLY A 41 2.04 6.11 -9.38
C GLY A 41 3.04 6.12 -10.53
N SER A 42 2.57 5.74 -11.72
CA SER A 42 3.22 5.97 -13.00
C SER A 42 2.14 6.24 -14.05
N PHE A 43 2.38 7.18 -14.96
CA PHE A 43 1.34 7.70 -15.84
C PHE A 43 1.77 7.67 -17.32
N LYS A 44 0.81 7.79 -18.23
CA LYS A 44 1.10 7.80 -19.68
C LYS A 44 1.43 9.19 -20.23
N SER A 45 1.05 10.24 -19.50
CA SER A 45 1.33 11.66 -19.78
C SER A 45 1.13 12.53 -18.53
N GLU A 46 1.48 13.82 -18.61
CA GLU A 46 1.22 14.80 -17.54
C GLU A 46 -0.28 15.02 -17.30
N GLU A 47 -1.11 14.96 -18.34
CA GLU A 47 -2.58 15.04 -18.20
C GLU A 47 -3.12 13.85 -17.42
N ASP A 48 -2.60 12.66 -17.68
CA ASP A 48 -3.00 11.46 -16.96
C ASP A 48 -2.58 11.49 -15.49
N LYS A 49 -1.39 12.03 -15.18
CA LYS A 49 -0.92 12.31 -13.82
C LYS A 49 -1.85 13.26 -13.07
N LYS A 50 -2.35 14.30 -13.74
CA LYS A 50 -3.26 15.28 -13.12
C LYS A 50 -4.64 14.70 -12.78
N ARG A 51 -5.02 13.53 -13.32
CA ARG A 51 -6.30 12.88 -13.03
C ARG A 51 -6.19 12.00 -11.79
N ILE A 52 -6.78 12.44 -10.67
CA ILE A 52 -6.89 11.62 -9.48
C ILE A 52 -7.83 10.44 -9.77
N ARG A 53 -7.41 9.23 -9.41
CA ARG A 53 -8.25 8.03 -9.54
C ARG A 53 -9.23 8.02 -8.38
N VAL A 54 -10.51 7.91 -8.69
CA VAL A 54 -11.60 7.85 -7.71
C VAL A 54 -12.45 6.63 -8.01
N ILE A 55 -12.59 5.76 -7.01
CA ILE A 55 -13.51 4.61 -7.07
C ILE A 55 -14.77 4.99 -6.31
N ASN A 56 -15.93 4.76 -6.91
CA ASN A 56 -17.22 4.89 -6.24
C ASN A 56 -17.70 3.50 -5.82
N THR A 57 -18.02 3.32 -4.54
CA THR A 57 -18.57 2.07 -4.03
C THR A 57 -20.09 2.00 -4.28
N ASP A 58 -20.65 0.80 -4.22
CA ASP A 58 -22.10 0.60 -4.37
C ASP A 58 -22.90 1.24 -3.20
N GLU A 59 -22.24 1.47 -2.06
CA GLU A 59 -22.76 2.17 -0.88
C GLU A 59 -22.73 3.70 -1.00
N GLY A 60 -22.26 4.24 -2.14
CA GLY A 60 -22.24 5.69 -2.39
C GLY A 60 -21.11 6.43 -1.67
N ILE A 61 -19.99 5.75 -1.41
CA ILE A 61 -18.75 6.34 -0.89
C ILE A 61 -17.76 6.47 -2.06
N SER A 62 -17.23 7.67 -2.25
CA SER A 62 -16.19 7.95 -3.24
C SER A 62 -14.82 7.96 -2.58
N ILE A 63 -13.86 7.23 -3.14
CA ILE A 63 -12.52 7.03 -2.55
C ILE A 63 -11.46 7.45 -3.56
N ALA A 64 -10.66 8.47 -3.22
CA ALA A 64 -9.52 8.91 -4.01
C ALA A 64 -8.25 8.13 -3.64
N PHE A 65 -7.49 7.75 -4.66
CA PHE A 65 -6.23 7.03 -4.51
C PHE A 65 -5.06 7.87 -5.02
N LEU A 66 -4.06 8.05 -4.16
CA LEU A 66 -2.79 8.70 -4.48
C LEU A 66 -1.65 7.73 -4.18
N SER A 67 -0.53 7.84 -4.89
CA SER A 67 0.60 6.93 -4.68
C SER A 67 1.93 7.57 -5.06
N TYR A 68 2.95 7.43 -4.20
CA TYR A 68 4.26 8.05 -4.39
C TYR A 68 5.40 7.13 -3.99
N THR A 69 6.57 7.32 -4.58
CA THR A 69 7.80 6.59 -4.24
C THR A 69 8.93 7.53 -3.84
N TYR A 70 9.81 7.09 -2.93
CA TYR A 70 10.96 7.87 -2.49
C TYR A 70 11.95 8.16 -3.62
N GLY A 71 12.00 7.32 -4.65
CA GLY A 71 13.02 7.43 -5.69
C GLY A 71 13.00 6.28 -6.68
N THR A 72 14.15 6.08 -7.31
CA THR A 72 14.46 4.96 -8.21
C THR A 72 15.73 4.28 -7.72
N ASN A 73 16.06 3.11 -8.25
CA ASN A 73 17.37 2.45 -8.01
C ASN A 73 18.53 3.12 -8.78
N GLY A 74 18.66 4.45 -8.64
CA GLY A 74 19.70 5.25 -9.28
C GLY A 74 19.45 5.59 -10.75
N MET A 75 18.27 5.24 -11.29
CA MET A 75 17.92 5.53 -12.68
C MET A 75 17.47 6.97 -12.86
N THR A 76 18.01 7.62 -13.89
CA THR A 76 17.61 8.98 -14.27
C THR A 76 16.23 8.97 -14.91
N ILE A 77 15.32 9.77 -14.36
CA ILE A 77 14.02 10.05 -14.98
C ILE A 77 14.27 10.83 -16.29
N PRO A 78 13.72 10.39 -17.44
CA PRO A 78 13.91 11.11 -18.70
C PRO A 78 13.35 12.54 -18.61
N PRO A 79 14.11 13.58 -19.05
CA PRO A 79 13.64 14.96 -19.01
C PRO A 79 12.31 15.16 -19.74
N GLY A 80 11.37 15.86 -19.10
CA GLY A 80 10.02 16.08 -19.65
C GLY A 80 9.10 14.86 -19.56
N LYS A 81 9.50 13.82 -18.83
CA LYS A 81 8.71 12.61 -18.55
C LYS A 81 8.63 12.30 -17.06
N GLU A 82 8.58 13.34 -16.23
CA GLU A 82 8.50 13.24 -14.78
C GLU A 82 7.22 12.51 -14.32
N TYR A 83 6.18 12.47 -15.16
CA TYR A 83 4.99 11.65 -14.96
C TYR A 83 5.24 10.13 -14.91
N LEU A 84 6.39 9.64 -15.35
CA LEU A 84 6.72 8.20 -15.29
C LEU A 84 7.03 7.72 -13.86
N VAL A 85 7.47 8.61 -12.97
CA VAL A 85 7.79 8.26 -11.58
C VAL A 85 7.20 9.31 -10.66
N ASN A 86 6.14 8.94 -9.94
CA ASN A 86 5.50 9.87 -9.01
C ASN A 86 6.30 9.96 -7.71
N LEU A 87 7.30 10.84 -7.68
CA LEU A 87 8.17 11.01 -6.52
C LEU A 87 7.44 11.63 -5.32
N ILE A 88 7.85 11.22 -4.11
CA ILE A 88 7.45 11.87 -2.87
C ILE A 88 7.92 13.33 -2.89
N ASN A 89 6.96 14.25 -2.95
CA ASN A 89 7.19 15.67 -2.90
C ASN A 89 6.06 16.32 -2.10
N ARG A 90 6.40 16.92 -0.94
CA ARG A 90 5.39 17.46 -0.01
C ARG A 90 4.47 18.50 -0.66
N THR A 91 5.01 19.37 -1.52
CA THR A 91 4.21 20.39 -2.22
C THR A 91 3.20 19.75 -3.18
N GLN A 92 3.62 18.74 -3.94
CA GLN A 92 2.73 17.99 -4.84
C GLN A 92 1.67 17.22 -4.05
N ILE A 93 2.08 16.50 -3.00
CA ILE A 93 1.16 15.73 -2.13
C ILE A 93 0.08 16.65 -1.55
N LYS A 94 0.45 17.83 -1.05
CA LYS A 94 -0.52 18.81 -0.54
C LYS A 94 -1.52 19.26 -1.60
N ALA A 95 -1.05 19.52 -2.82
CA ALA A 95 -1.93 19.94 -3.92
C ALA A 95 -2.87 18.81 -4.35
N ASP A 96 -2.37 17.58 -4.41
CA ASP A 96 -3.15 16.40 -4.79
C ASP A 96 -4.19 16.05 -3.71
N VAL A 97 -3.83 16.10 -2.43
CA VAL A 97 -4.76 15.87 -1.31
C VAL A 97 -5.86 16.92 -1.32
N ALA A 98 -5.52 18.21 -1.49
CA ALA A 98 -6.54 19.26 -1.58
C ALA A 98 -7.52 19.02 -2.74
N LYS A 99 -7.01 18.60 -3.91
CA LYS A 99 -7.86 18.26 -5.05
C LYS A 99 -8.68 16.99 -4.79
N ALA A 100 -8.14 15.99 -4.10
CA ALA A 100 -8.86 14.77 -3.74
C ALA A 100 -10.03 15.06 -2.79
N GLN A 101 -9.85 15.98 -1.83
CA GLN A 101 -10.90 16.41 -0.90
C GLN A 101 -12.12 17.03 -1.61
N ASP A 102 -11.91 17.68 -2.75
CA ASP A 102 -13.00 18.23 -3.57
C ASP A 102 -13.72 17.16 -4.43
N MET A 103 -13.12 15.97 -4.59
CA MET A 103 -13.55 14.96 -5.55
C MET A 103 -14.05 13.66 -4.92
N ALA A 104 -13.69 13.40 -3.66
CA ALA A 104 -13.95 12.13 -2.98
C ALA A 104 -14.30 12.33 -1.51
N ASP A 105 -15.04 11.37 -0.96
CA ASP A 105 -15.36 11.30 0.45
C ASP A 105 -14.15 10.91 1.30
N ALA A 106 -13.35 9.95 0.84
CA ALA A 106 -12.18 9.43 1.54
C ALA A 106 -10.92 9.46 0.67
N ILE A 107 -9.75 9.54 1.28
CA ILE A 107 -8.45 9.60 0.62
C ILE A 107 -7.53 8.51 1.16
N ILE A 108 -7.06 7.65 0.25
CA ILE A 108 -6.06 6.62 0.52
C ILE A 108 -4.76 6.99 -0.19
N VAL A 109 -3.67 7.04 0.57
CA VAL A 109 -2.33 7.31 0.02
C VAL A 109 -1.43 6.08 0.17
N SER A 110 -0.84 5.63 -0.93
CA SER A 110 0.18 4.60 -0.93
C SER A 110 1.59 5.23 -0.98
N TYR A 111 2.47 4.83 -0.07
CA TYR A 111 3.87 5.26 -0.08
C TYR A 111 4.80 4.08 -0.26
N HIS A 112 5.75 4.21 -1.18
CA HIS A 112 6.88 3.31 -1.30
C HIS A 112 8.12 4.01 -0.71
N PHE A 113 8.44 3.71 0.56
CA PHE A 113 9.35 4.50 1.40
C PHE A 113 9.95 3.70 2.57
N GLY A 114 10.89 4.30 3.31
CA GLY A 114 11.58 3.64 4.42
C GLY A 114 12.88 2.98 4.00
N GLU A 115 13.37 2.07 4.83
CA GLU A 115 14.63 1.35 4.63
C GLU A 115 14.37 -0.14 4.50
N GLU A 116 15.05 -0.79 3.55
CA GLU A 116 14.92 -2.22 3.33
C GLU A 116 15.23 -3.02 4.60
N TYR A 117 14.38 -3.99 4.88
CA TYR A 117 14.47 -4.98 5.94
C TYR A 117 14.45 -4.43 7.37
N GLN A 118 14.16 -3.14 7.55
CA GLN A 118 13.97 -2.56 8.87
C GLN A 118 12.54 -2.84 9.38
N PRO A 119 12.37 -3.52 10.53
CA PRO A 119 11.04 -3.87 11.05
C PRO A 119 10.30 -2.67 11.65
N LEU A 120 10.98 -1.54 11.88
CA LEU A 120 10.35 -0.34 12.42
C LEU A 120 10.49 0.83 11.44
N PRO A 121 9.47 1.70 11.34
CA PRO A 121 9.54 2.85 10.47
C PRO A 121 10.58 3.85 10.95
N ASN A 122 11.36 4.38 10.01
CA ASN A 122 12.35 5.41 10.31
C ASN A 122 11.69 6.78 10.49
N GLN A 123 12.49 7.77 10.90
CA GLN A 123 11.99 9.12 11.20
C GLN A 123 11.37 9.80 9.96
N GLN A 124 11.91 9.56 8.76
CA GLN A 124 11.39 10.16 7.52
C GLN A 124 10.00 9.62 7.17
N GLN A 125 9.76 8.31 7.38
CA GLN A 125 8.43 7.71 7.22
C GLN A 125 7.43 8.35 8.17
N LYS A 126 7.77 8.44 9.47
CA LYS A 126 6.90 9.04 10.50
C LYS A 126 6.56 10.50 10.19
N GLU A 127 7.53 11.30 9.75
CA GLU A 127 7.28 12.70 9.38
C GLU A 127 6.39 12.84 8.15
N LEU A 128 6.53 11.98 7.14
CA LEU A 128 5.67 12.01 5.97
C LEU A 128 4.24 11.55 6.30
N VAL A 129 4.11 10.54 7.17
CA VAL A 129 2.83 10.07 7.70
C VAL A 129 2.13 11.18 8.45
N GLN A 130 2.79 11.80 9.45
CA GLN A 130 2.21 12.92 10.19
C GLN A 130 1.82 14.08 9.27
N TYR A 131 2.69 14.42 8.31
CA TYR A 131 2.40 15.45 7.32
C TYR A 131 1.12 15.15 6.52
N SER A 132 0.91 13.90 6.14
CA SER A 132 -0.27 13.47 5.38
C SER A 132 -1.53 13.44 6.26
N ALA A 133 -1.40 12.99 7.51
CA ALA A 133 -2.47 13.04 8.51
C ALA A 133 -2.92 14.49 8.76
N ASP A 134 -1.97 15.43 8.88
CA ASP A 134 -2.23 16.87 9.03
C ASP A 134 -2.92 17.51 7.80
N LEU A 135 -2.86 16.87 6.64
CA LEU A 135 -3.59 17.28 5.44
C LEU A 135 -5.01 16.71 5.38
N GLY A 136 -5.36 15.75 6.25
CA GLY A 136 -6.66 15.10 6.26
C GLY A 136 -6.74 13.85 5.37
N VAL A 137 -5.64 13.11 5.22
CA VAL A 137 -5.67 11.77 4.62
C VAL A 137 -6.34 10.79 5.58
N ASP A 138 -7.15 9.86 5.07
CA ASP A 138 -7.88 8.89 5.91
C ASP A 138 -7.08 7.59 6.15
N VAL A 139 -6.39 7.11 5.11
CA VAL A 139 -5.59 5.87 5.18
C VAL A 139 -4.25 6.02 4.47
N ILE A 140 -3.19 5.50 5.08
CA ILE A 140 -1.85 5.42 4.50
C ILE A 140 -1.39 3.97 4.44
N ILE A 141 -0.98 3.52 3.26
CA ILE A 141 -0.49 2.16 3.00
C ILE A 141 0.95 2.21 2.50
N GLY A 142 1.87 1.83 3.37
CA GLY A 142 3.30 1.77 3.11
C GLY A 142 3.76 0.44 2.50
N HIS A 143 4.80 0.52 1.69
CA HIS A 143 5.59 -0.59 1.12
C HIS A 143 7.06 -0.14 0.98
N HIS A 144 7.93 -1.05 0.53
CA HIS A 144 9.38 -0.94 0.29
C HIS A 144 10.25 -1.74 1.27
N PRO A 145 10.02 -1.73 2.61
CA PRO A 145 10.91 -2.42 3.54
C PRO A 145 11.00 -3.94 3.33
N HIS A 146 10.15 -4.55 2.50
CA HIS A 146 10.05 -6.00 2.26
C HIS A 146 9.70 -6.84 3.49
N VAL A 147 9.49 -6.21 4.64
CA VAL A 147 9.06 -6.80 5.91
C VAL A 147 7.86 -6.04 6.44
N LEU A 148 7.09 -6.66 7.31
CA LEU A 148 6.00 -5.98 8.02
C LEU A 148 6.55 -4.88 8.93
N GLN A 149 5.81 -3.78 9.03
CA GLN A 149 6.03 -2.73 10.02
C GLN A 149 4.71 -2.45 10.75
N PRO A 150 4.72 -1.85 11.95
CA PRO A 150 3.53 -1.66 12.77
C PRO A 150 2.37 -0.95 12.07
N ILE A 151 1.16 -1.18 12.57
CA ILE A 151 -0.04 -0.44 12.23
C ILE A 151 -0.33 0.57 13.37
N GLU A 152 -0.83 1.75 13.02
CA GLU A 152 -1.01 2.86 13.96
C GLU A 152 -2.19 3.74 13.56
N TRP A 153 -2.90 4.28 14.55
CA TRP A 153 -3.76 5.45 14.39
C TRP A 153 -2.96 6.72 14.62
N VAL A 154 -2.90 7.60 13.62
CA VAL A 154 -2.19 8.87 13.71
C VAL A 154 -3.19 10.02 13.72
N GLU A 155 -3.17 10.83 14.77
CA GLU A 155 -3.98 12.04 14.90
C GLU A 155 -3.38 13.19 14.06
N GLY A 156 -4.14 13.70 13.11
CA GLY A 156 -3.80 14.91 12.37
C GLY A 156 -4.11 16.17 13.18
N LYS A 157 -3.44 17.29 12.86
CA LYS A 157 -3.60 18.59 13.56
C LYS A 157 -5.04 19.12 13.72
N ASN A 158 -5.99 18.63 12.93
CA ASN A 158 -7.40 19.03 12.97
C ASN A 158 -8.28 18.02 13.75
N GLY A 159 -7.67 17.04 14.42
CA GLY A 159 -8.35 15.98 15.17
C GLY A 159 -8.88 14.82 14.33
N ASN A 160 -8.57 14.79 13.02
CA ASN A 160 -8.86 13.62 12.18
C ASN A 160 -7.93 12.45 12.55
N GLN A 161 -8.44 11.24 12.44
CA GLN A 161 -7.66 10.01 12.66
C GLN A 161 -7.28 9.42 11.30
N THR A 162 -6.01 9.09 11.13
CA THR A 162 -5.47 8.45 9.93
C THR A 162 -5.05 7.03 10.26
N LEU A 163 -5.58 6.03 9.55
CA LEU A 163 -5.15 4.65 9.71
C LEU A 163 -3.88 4.41 8.91
N VAL A 164 -2.82 3.92 9.54
CA VAL A 164 -1.50 3.77 8.90
C VAL A 164 -1.01 2.35 9.02
N ALA A 165 -0.70 1.72 7.88
CA ALA A 165 0.17 0.54 7.84
C ALA A 165 1.51 0.97 7.23
N TYR A 166 2.60 0.98 8.02
CA TYR A 166 3.89 1.50 7.53
C TYR A 166 4.56 0.59 6.50
N SER A 167 4.29 -0.71 6.53
CA SER A 167 4.70 -1.67 5.50
C SER A 167 3.86 -2.93 5.57
N LEU A 168 3.27 -3.34 4.45
CA LEU A 168 2.56 -4.62 4.32
C LEU A 168 3.48 -5.81 4.00
N GLY A 169 4.80 -5.59 3.93
CA GLY A 169 5.76 -6.62 3.57
C GLY A 169 5.60 -7.07 2.11
N ASN A 170 5.92 -8.33 1.84
CA ASN A 170 5.79 -8.91 0.50
C ASN A 170 4.53 -9.76 0.39
N PHE A 171 3.68 -9.47 -0.60
CA PHE A 171 2.55 -10.33 -0.91
C PHE A 171 2.97 -11.56 -1.73
N VAL A 172 3.80 -11.37 -2.75
CA VAL A 172 4.44 -12.45 -3.54
C VAL A 172 5.91 -12.06 -3.73
N SER A 173 6.85 -12.96 -3.43
CA SER A 173 8.28 -12.67 -3.52
C SER A 173 9.12 -13.94 -3.73
N GLY A 174 10.30 -13.76 -4.31
CA GLY A 174 11.35 -14.79 -4.40
C GLY A 174 12.45 -14.66 -3.35
N GLN A 175 12.26 -13.82 -2.33
CA GLN A 175 13.21 -13.65 -1.23
C GLN A 175 13.13 -14.83 -0.26
N TYR A 176 14.27 -15.16 0.35
CA TYR A 176 14.41 -16.40 1.13
C TYR A 176 14.29 -16.22 2.64
N GLU A 177 14.61 -15.03 3.16
CA GLU A 177 14.62 -14.84 4.62
C GLU A 177 13.20 -14.82 5.18
N LEU A 178 13.08 -15.27 6.43
CA LEU A 178 11.81 -15.48 7.12
C LEU A 178 10.89 -14.25 7.02
N TYR A 179 11.35 -13.08 7.46
CA TYR A 179 10.54 -11.86 7.47
C TYR A 179 10.16 -11.36 6.07
N GLN A 180 10.98 -11.66 5.06
CA GLN A 180 10.77 -11.23 3.69
C GLN A 180 9.78 -12.13 2.94
N ARG A 181 9.56 -13.34 3.46
CA ARG A 181 8.50 -14.24 3.03
C ARG A 181 7.18 -13.95 3.72
N THR A 182 7.16 -13.04 4.70
CA THR A 182 5.97 -12.65 5.44
C THR A 182 5.42 -11.33 4.89
N GLY A 183 4.11 -11.30 4.69
CA GLY A 183 3.36 -10.10 4.33
C GLY A 183 1.97 -10.17 4.93
N GLY A 184 1.02 -9.42 4.38
CA GLY A 184 -0.37 -9.60 4.77
C GLY A 184 -1.37 -8.89 3.88
N ILE A 185 -2.62 -9.25 4.10
CA ILE A 185 -3.78 -8.55 3.56
C ILE A 185 -4.31 -7.67 4.70
N PHE A 186 -4.34 -6.37 4.47
CA PHE A 186 -4.88 -5.40 5.41
C PHE A 186 -6.29 -5.00 4.96
N GLU A 187 -7.25 -5.22 5.84
CA GLU A 187 -8.65 -4.88 5.65
C GLU A 187 -9.05 -3.78 6.64
N PHE A 188 -9.93 -2.89 6.20
CA PHE A 188 -10.57 -1.88 7.03
C PHE A 188 -11.89 -1.50 6.40
N LYS A 189 -12.77 -0.88 7.18
CA LYS A 189 -14.09 -0.44 6.72
C LYS A 189 -14.16 1.07 6.72
N ILE A 190 -14.86 1.62 5.73
CA ILE A 190 -15.19 3.04 5.67
C ILE A 190 -16.70 3.17 5.78
N SER A 191 -17.15 4.01 6.71
CA SER A 191 -18.55 4.36 6.87
C SER A 191 -18.77 5.84 6.57
N LYS A 192 -19.98 6.15 6.08
CA LYS A 192 -20.41 7.51 5.74
C LYS A 192 -21.71 7.82 6.47
N GLU A 193 -21.65 8.76 7.40
CA GLU A 193 -22.84 9.28 8.09
C GLU A 193 -23.25 10.61 7.48
N SER A 194 -24.50 10.73 7.03
CA SER A 194 -25.07 11.94 6.44
C SER A 194 -26.29 12.37 7.25
N LYS A 195 -26.07 13.12 8.34
CA LYS A 195 -27.15 13.81 9.08
C LYS A 195 -27.11 15.30 8.74
N ASP A 196 -26.24 16.06 9.40
CA ASP A 196 -26.09 17.52 9.21
C ASP A 196 -24.78 17.91 8.49
N LYS A 197 -23.74 17.10 8.67
CA LYS A 197 -22.46 17.16 7.94
C LYS A 197 -22.10 15.73 7.55
N THR A 198 -21.58 15.54 6.34
CA THR A 198 -21.00 14.26 5.95
C THR A 198 -19.80 13.98 6.86
N LYS A 199 -19.84 12.86 7.57
CA LYS A 199 -18.73 12.36 8.36
C LYS A 199 -18.29 11.02 7.77
N ILE A 200 -17.01 10.95 7.41
CA ILE A 200 -16.35 9.71 7.01
C ILE A 200 -15.62 9.16 8.21
N THR A 201 -15.68 7.84 8.39
CA THR A 201 -14.99 7.16 9.49
C THR A 201 -14.41 5.86 8.98
N VAL A 202 -13.09 5.75 9.08
CA VAL A 202 -12.35 4.50 8.93
C VAL A 202 -12.39 3.76 10.26
N HIS A 203 -12.65 2.46 10.24
CA HIS A 203 -12.73 1.63 11.45
C HIS A 203 -12.53 0.14 11.13
N SER A 204 -12.54 -0.69 12.17
CA SER A 204 -12.41 -2.15 12.07
C SER A 204 -11.16 -2.57 11.27
N PRO A 205 -9.95 -2.13 11.68
CA PRO A 205 -8.73 -2.60 11.06
C PRO A 205 -8.55 -4.10 11.36
N ASP A 206 -8.52 -4.89 10.31
CA ASP A 206 -8.35 -6.34 10.34
C ASP A 206 -7.08 -6.70 9.54
N PHE A 207 -6.29 -7.65 10.03
CA PHE A 207 -5.08 -8.08 9.33
C PHE A 207 -5.01 -9.60 9.17
N LEU A 208 -4.75 -10.06 7.95
CA LEU A 208 -4.42 -11.46 7.65
C LEU A 208 -2.91 -11.58 7.38
N PRO A 209 -2.12 -12.09 8.32
CA PRO A 209 -0.72 -12.43 8.05
C PRO A 209 -0.66 -13.52 6.98
N THR A 210 0.19 -13.30 5.98
CA THR A 210 0.42 -14.23 4.88
C THR A 210 1.88 -14.65 4.80
N PHE A 211 2.12 -15.78 4.16
CA PHE A 211 3.45 -16.33 3.96
C PHE A 211 3.62 -16.82 2.53
N VAL A 212 4.75 -16.49 1.91
CA VAL A 212 5.10 -16.97 0.57
C VAL A 212 5.78 -18.33 0.69
N SER A 213 5.04 -19.37 0.33
CA SER A 213 5.51 -20.74 0.24
C SER A 213 6.08 -21.01 -1.16
N PHE A 214 7.21 -21.74 -1.23
CA PHE A 214 7.75 -22.23 -2.49
C PHE A 214 8.70 -23.40 -2.26
N GLU A 215 8.90 -24.19 -3.30
CA GLU A 215 9.92 -25.24 -3.37
C GLU A 215 11.11 -24.78 -4.20
N ARG A 216 12.31 -25.12 -3.76
CA ARG A 216 13.52 -24.82 -4.52
C ARG A 216 13.85 -25.96 -5.49
N SER A 217 14.06 -25.60 -6.75
CA SER A 217 14.53 -26.52 -7.80
C SER A 217 15.71 -25.89 -8.52
N GLY A 218 16.91 -26.08 -7.96
CA GLY A 218 18.13 -25.42 -8.45
C GLY A 218 18.12 -23.92 -8.18
N GLU A 219 18.17 -23.13 -9.25
CA GLU A 219 18.03 -21.66 -9.25
C GLU A 219 16.58 -21.20 -9.43
N SER A 220 15.65 -22.11 -9.70
CA SER A 220 14.24 -21.80 -9.91
C SER A 220 13.40 -22.07 -8.66
N LEU A 221 12.36 -21.26 -8.49
CA LEU A 221 11.29 -21.50 -7.53
C LEU A 221 10.14 -22.25 -8.23
N LYS A 222 9.58 -23.24 -7.54
CA LYS A 222 8.40 -24.01 -7.98
C LYS A 222 7.31 -23.91 -6.93
N ASN A 223 6.07 -24.15 -7.35
CA ASN A 223 4.90 -24.20 -6.46
C ASN A 223 4.79 -22.96 -5.55
N VAL A 224 5.04 -21.77 -6.12
CA VAL A 224 4.94 -20.51 -5.39
C VAL A 224 3.48 -20.26 -5.04
N ALA A 225 3.20 -20.12 -3.75
CA ALA A 225 1.86 -19.86 -3.23
C ALA A 225 1.91 -18.84 -2.10
N VAL A 226 0.91 -17.96 -2.05
CA VAL A 226 0.64 -17.12 -0.89
C VAL A 226 -0.39 -17.85 -0.04
N VAL A 227 -0.04 -18.15 1.20
CA VAL A 227 -0.94 -18.85 2.13
C VAL A 227 -1.13 -18.01 3.39
N PRO A 228 -2.29 -18.11 4.08
CA PRO A 228 -2.42 -17.60 5.43
C PRO A 228 -1.27 -18.13 6.31
N LEU A 229 -0.60 -17.26 7.06
CA LEU A 229 0.55 -17.63 7.90
C LEU A 229 0.18 -18.72 8.91
N LYS A 230 -1.07 -18.74 9.39
CA LYS A 230 -1.58 -19.78 10.29
C LYS A 230 -1.67 -21.17 9.63
N GLU A 231 -1.79 -21.22 8.30
CA GLU A 231 -2.01 -22.45 7.51
C GLU A 231 -0.73 -23.01 6.90
N ILE A 232 0.39 -22.27 6.95
CA ILE A 232 1.66 -22.75 6.40
C ILE A 232 2.07 -24.07 7.05
N ASP A 233 2.63 -24.96 6.22
CA ASP A 233 3.17 -26.25 6.66
C ASP A 233 4.30 -26.03 7.68
N THR A 234 4.26 -26.77 8.79
CA THR A 234 5.28 -26.72 9.83
C THR A 234 6.63 -27.26 9.38
N GLN A 235 6.70 -28.01 8.27
CA GLN A 235 7.97 -28.34 7.63
C GLN A 235 8.65 -27.10 7.05
N GLN A 236 7.88 -26.13 6.53
CA GLN A 236 8.43 -24.86 6.02
C GLN A 236 8.62 -23.81 7.11
N LEU A 237 7.79 -23.86 8.15
CA LEU A 237 7.89 -22.96 9.32
C LEU A 237 7.63 -23.72 10.63
N PRO A 238 8.65 -24.39 11.20
CA PRO A 238 8.47 -25.21 12.41
C PRO A 238 7.96 -24.43 13.63
N ASN A 239 8.34 -23.16 13.74
CA ASN A 239 7.96 -22.25 14.82
C ASN A 239 6.73 -21.37 14.48
N ARG A 240 5.85 -21.82 13.56
CA ARG A 240 4.70 -21.05 13.06
C ARG A 240 3.87 -20.39 14.15
N SER A 241 3.49 -21.11 15.20
CA SER A 241 2.62 -20.58 16.25
C SER A 241 3.27 -19.44 17.03
N SER A 242 4.53 -19.58 17.45
CA SER A 242 5.24 -18.50 18.13
C SER A 242 5.55 -17.33 17.20
N TYR A 243 5.81 -17.61 15.93
CA TYR A 243 6.07 -16.58 14.94
C TYR A 243 4.81 -15.78 14.58
N LEU A 244 3.65 -16.43 14.47
CA LEU A 244 2.37 -15.74 14.28
C LEU A 244 2.09 -14.79 15.45
N GLU A 245 2.36 -15.22 16.68
CA GLU A 245 2.21 -14.37 17.87
C GLU A 245 3.18 -13.18 17.86
N GLU A 246 4.43 -13.40 17.45
CA GLU A 246 5.41 -12.34 17.24
C GLU A 246 4.91 -11.30 16.22
N ILE A 247 4.39 -11.75 15.07
CA ILE A 247 3.82 -10.86 14.05
C ILE A 247 2.61 -10.09 14.56
N ARG A 248 1.74 -10.73 15.35
CA ARG A 248 0.59 -10.07 15.97
C ARG A 248 1.04 -8.93 16.89
N GLN A 249 1.94 -9.25 17.82
CA GLN A 249 2.52 -8.27 18.76
C GLN A 249 3.28 -7.16 18.04
N HIS A 250 3.93 -7.49 16.92
CA HIS A 250 4.67 -6.51 16.13
C HIS A 250 3.75 -5.52 15.40
N LEU A 251 2.66 -6.01 14.82
CA LEU A 251 1.71 -5.16 14.08
C LEU A 251 0.87 -4.29 15.02
N SER A 252 0.50 -4.80 16.20
CA SER A 252 -0.42 -4.13 17.13
C SER A 252 0.28 -3.20 18.14
N GLN A 253 1.57 -2.88 17.98
CA GLN A 253 2.33 -2.12 18.98
C GLN A 253 1.73 -0.73 19.28
N ASN A 254 1.09 -0.12 18.28
CA ASN A 254 0.57 1.26 18.35
C ASN A 254 -0.93 1.33 18.00
N ILE A 255 -1.66 0.21 18.11
CA ILE A 255 -3.08 0.13 17.79
C ILE A 255 -3.76 -0.95 18.64
N GLU A 256 -4.80 -0.57 19.37
CA GLU A 256 -5.50 -1.46 20.32
C GLU A 256 -6.66 -2.23 19.70
N ASP A 257 -7.26 -1.70 18.63
CA ASP A 257 -8.43 -2.25 17.94
C ASP A 257 -8.10 -3.03 16.67
N LEU A 258 -6.82 -3.38 16.47
CA LEU A 258 -6.38 -4.25 15.37
C LEU A 258 -6.74 -5.70 15.67
N GLU A 259 -7.60 -6.25 14.83
CA GLU A 259 -8.01 -7.64 14.89
C GLU A 259 -7.27 -8.47 13.83
N PHE A 260 -7.21 -9.79 14.04
CA PHE A 260 -6.52 -10.70 13.13
C PHE A 260 -7.50 -11.68 12.50
N ILE A 261 -7.43 -11.79 11.18
CA ILE A 261 -8.32 -12.69 10.43
C ILE A 261 -7.91 -14.13 10.70
N GLU A 262 -8.71 -14.73 11.57
CA GLU A 262 -9.33 -16.06 11.48
C GLU A 262 -8.68 -17.07 10.57
#